data_AF-A0A6S7IAD4-F1
#
_entry.id   AF-A0A6S7IAD4-F1
#
_cell.length_a   1.000
_cell.length_b   1.000
_cell.length_c   1.000
_cell.angle_alpha   90.00
_cell.angle_beta   90.00
_cell.angle_gamma   90.00
#
_symmetry.space_group_name_H-M   'P 1'
#
loop_
_entity.id
_entity.type
_entity.pdbx_description
1 polymer ?
#
loop_
_entity_poly.entity_id
_entity_poly.type
_entity_poly.pdbx_seq_one_letter_code
_entity_poly.pdbx_strand_id
1 'polypeptide(L)'
;MAARNDETTNPFGDDLDDFEYDTALSRLEQTQNRILGSTSRSLGLIEESHDIAIKTAEELQRQEEALYRTERNLDDMSHNMTTANRHIKSVKSVWGAIGNYFSKPIKAEPKLEPVKTEVPERSLNVDVDLKLDYGEQDCLSEYGGRGRGTASFEREYDNHLSEISRGLSILKDDAMVLGQTIDRHDEIITRVQGKVENVDDEIKVADRKIKKILRN
;
A
#
# COMPACT_ATOMS: atom_id res chain seq x y z
N MET A 1 -14.33 60.10 68.35
CA MET A 1 -13.24 59.26 67.85
C MET A 1 -13.74 58.56 66.60
N ALA A 2 -13.25 58.97 65.44
CA ALA A 2 -13.71 58.51 64.13
C ALA A 2 -13.11 57.15 63.80
N ALA A 3 -13.97 56.20 63.39
CA ALA A 3 -13.55 54.97 62.76
C ALA A 3 -13.03 55.30 61.35
N ARG A 4 -11.81 54.86 61.05
CA ARG A 4 -11.20 54.93 59.72
C ARG A 4 -11.75 53.76 58.90
N ASN A 5 -12.42 54.06 57.80
CA ASN A 5 -12.77 53.07 56.79
C ASN A 5 -11.51 52.82 55.95
N ASP A 6 -10.96 51.61 56.03
CA ASP A 6 -9.98 51.14 55.05
C ASP A 6 -10.74 50.77 53.78
N GLU A 7 -10.62 51.65 52.79
CA GLU A 7 -11.00 51.40 51.41
C GLU A 7 -10.09 50.31 50.87
N THR A 8 -10.59 49.08 50.79
CA THR A 8 -9.91 47.97 50.10
C THR A 8 -10.00 48.22 48.60
N THR A 9 -9.20 49.16 48.12
CA THR A 9 -8.96 49.37 46.69
C THR A 9 -8.18 48.17 46.20
N ASN A 10 -8.86 47.28 45.47
CA ASN A 10 -8.21 46.21 44.74
C ASN A 10 -7.18 46.82 43.77
N PRO A 11 -5.88 46.51 43.90
CA PRO A 11 -4.83 47.04 43.02
C PRO A 11 -4.79 46.37 41.64
N PHE A 12 -5.78 45.51 41.35
CA PHE A 12 -5.99 44.79 40.09
C PHE A 12 -7.33 45.19 39.44
N GLY A 13 -7.87 46.35 39.80
CA GLY A 13 -8.89 47.00 38.98
C GLY A 13 -8.21 47.48 37.70
N ASP A 14 -7.95 46.56 36.78
CA ASP A 14 -7.40 46.85 35.46
C ASP A 14 -8.44 47.68 34.69
N ASP A 15 -8.36 48.99 34.81
CA ASP A 15 -8.92 49.93 33.84
C ASP A 15 -8.11 49.78 32.55
N LEU A 16 -8.27 48.65 31.85
CA LEU A 16 -7.80 48.51 30.48
C LEU A 16 -8.42 49.66 29.69
N ASP A 17 -7.59 50.48 29.06
CA ASP A 17 -8.12 51.54 28.21
C ASP A 17 -8.85 50.90 27.02
N ASP A 18 -9.91 51.58 26.53
CA ASP A 18 -10.76 51.05 25.46
C ASP A 18 -9.94 50.65 24.21
N PHE A 19 -8.79 51.32 24.00
CA PHE A 19 -7.86 51.06 22.91
C PHE A 19 -7.08 49.74 23.04
N GLU A 20 -6.63 49.39 24.25
CA GLU A 20 -5.97 48.12 24.55
C GLU A 20 -6.95 46.94 24.43
N TYR A 21 -8.20 47.11 24.84
CA TYR A 21 -9.26 46.11 24.69
C TYR A 21 -9.57 45.82 23.21
N ASP A 22 -9.76 46.86 22.39
CA ASP A 22 -9.98 46.72 20.95
C ASP A 22 -8.80 46.05 20.25
N THR A 23 -7.57 46.41 20.65
CA THR A 23 -6.34 45.79 20.12
C THR A 23 -6.29 44.30 20.45
N ALA A 24 -6.66 43.91 21.69
CA ALA A 24 -6.70 42.51 22.11
C ALA A 24 -7.76 41.71 21.34
N LEU A 25 -8.96 42.26 21.17
CA LEU A 25 -10.03 41.63 20.40
C LEU A 25 -9.64 41.42 18.93
N SER A 26 -9.04 42.43 18.30
CA SER A 26 -8.58 42.32 16.91
C SER A 26 -7.53 41.20 16.74
N ARG A 27 -6.60 41.08 17.70
CA ARG A 27 -5.61 39.99 17.71
C ARG A 27 -6.24 38.61 17.88
N LEU A 28 -7.26 38.50 18.73
CA LEU A 28 -8.01 37.26 18.93
C LEU A 28 -8.67 36.80 17.63
N GLU A 29 -9.40 37.69 16.98
CA GLU A 29 -10.11 37.40 15.72
C GLU A 29 -9.13 37.01 14.60
N GLN A 30 -8.01 37.74 14.46
CA GLN A 30 -6.96 37.38 13.50
C GLN A 30 -6.38 35.98 13.78
N THR A 31 -6.20 35.63 15.05
CA THR A 31 -5.68 34.31 15.44
C THR A 31 -6.69 33.21 15.11
N GLN A 32 -7.96 33.43 15.43
CA GLN A 32 -9.06 32.52 15.09
C GLN A 32 -9.14 32.27 13.58
N ASN A 33 -9.17 33.33 12.77
CA ASN A 33 -9.22 33.22 11.31
C ASN A 33 -8.01 32.47 10.74
N ARG A 34 -6.81 32.68 11.31
CA ARG A 34 -5.61 31.94 10.90
C ARG A 34 -5.71 30.45 11.23
N ILE A 35 -6.27 30.10 12.39
CA ILE A 35 -6.47 28.72 12.81
C ILE A 35 -7.49 28.02 11.91
N LEU A 36 -8.66 28.63 11.65
CA LEU A 36 -9.65 28.07 10.72
C LEU A 36 -9.08 27.93 9.30
N GLY A 37 -8.38 28.95 8.81
CA GLY A 37 -7.73 28.90 7.51
C GLY A 37 -6.62 27.85 7.41
N SER A 38 -5.93 27.55 8.52
CA SER A 38 -4.96 26.43 8.55
C SER A 38 -5.64 25.07 8.55
N THR A 39 -6.68 24.87 9.36
CA THR A 39 -7.40 23.58 9.45
C THR A 39 -8.12 23.24 8.16
N SER A 40 -8.77 24.22 7.52
CA SER A 40 -9.40 24.04 6.20
C SER A 40 -8.38 23.62 5.12
N ARG A 41 -7.18 24.23 5.12
CA ARG A 41 -6.11 23.80 4.21
C ARG A 41 -5.62 22.38 4.51
N SER A 42 -5.46 22.03 5.79
CA SER A 42 -5.08 20.68 6.20
C SER A 42 -6.10 19.64 5.75
N LEU A 43 -7.40 19.92 5.87
CA LEU A 43 -8.45 19.04 5.38
C LEU A 43 -8.33 18.79 3.87
N GLY A 44 -8.13 19.85 3.07
CA GLY A 44 -7.92 19.71 1.63
C GLY A 44 -6.68 18.88 1.27
N LEU A 45 -5.58 19.05 2.02
CA LEU A 45 -4.38 18.23 1.83
C LEU A 45 -4.60 16.76 2.18
N ILE A 46 -5.44 16.47 3.18
CA ILE A 46 -5.79 15.10 3.56
C ILE A 46 -6.63 14.43 2.47
N GLU A 47 -7.62 15.13 1.92
CA GLU A 47 -8.43 14.64 0.79
C GLU A 47 -7.56 14.38 -0.45
N GLU A 48 -6.69 15.32 -0.81
CA GLU A 48 -5.74 15.15 -1.92
C GLU A 48 -4.82 13.94 -1.69
N SER A 49 -4.32 13.77 -0.46
CA SER A 49 -3.47 12.64 -0.10
C SER A 49 -4.20 11.30 -0.24
N HIS A 50 -5.49 11.25 0.12
CA HIS A 50 -6.32 10.05 -0.01
C HIS A 50 -6.57 9.71 -1.48
N ASP A 51 -6.87 10.70 -2.32
CA ASP A 51 -7.01 10.51 -3.77
C ASP A 51 -5.72 9.97 -4.40
N ILE A 52 -4.56 10.45 -3.96
CA ILE A 52 -3.26 9.93 -4.39
C ILE A 52 -3.09 8.48 -3.90
N ALA A 53 -3.49 8.17 -2.67
CA ALA A 53 -3.39 6.83 -2.11
C ALA A 53 -4.26 5.82 -2.87
N ILE A 54 -5.51 6.18 -3.22
CA ILE A 54 -6.39 5.35 -4.07
C ILE A 54 -5.72 5.06 -5.42
N LYS A 55 -5.27 6.10 -6.13
CA LYS A 55 -4.58 5.93 -7.43
C LYS A 55 -3.33 5.06 -7.31
N THR A 56 -2.62 5.20 -6.20
CA THR A 56 -1.44 4.36 -5.91
C THR A 56 -1.86 2.91 -5.71
N ALA A 57 -2.93 2.65 -4.97
CA ALA A 57 -3.45 1.29 -4.75
C ALA A 57 -3.90 0.65 -6.08
N GLU A 58 -4.58 1.39 -6.94
CA GLU A 58 -4.98 0.92 -8.28
C GLU A 58 -3.77 0.56 -9.17
N GLU A 59 -2.70 1.36 -9.10
CA GLU A 59 -1.47 1.08 -9.83
C GLU A 59 -0.74 -0.15 -9.26
N LEU A 60 -0.65 -0.28 -7.94
CA LEU A 60 -0.09 -1.48 -7.31
C LEU A 60 -0.86 -2.73 -7.73
N GLN A 61 -2.18 -2.70 -7.74
CA GLN A 61 -2.98 -3.85 -8.21
C GLN A 61 -2.65 -4.22 -9.67
N ARG A 62 -2.51 -3.22 -10.56
CA ARG A 62 -2.11 -3.46 -11.96
C ARG A 62 -0.71 -4.08 -12.07
N GLN A 63 0.23 -3.64 -11.22
CA GLN A 63 1.57 -4.22 -11.16
C GLN A 63 1.56 -5.66 -10.62
N GLU A 64 0.71 -5.95 -9.63
CA GLU A 64 0.53 -7.30 -9.10
C GLU A 64 0.11 -8.27 -10.20
N GLU A 65 -0.89 -7.91 -11.00
CA GLU A 65 -1.33 -8.73 -12.13
C GLU A 65 -0.21 -8.95 -13.16
N ALA A 66 0.60 -7.93 -13.43
CA ALA A 66 1.73 -8.04 -14.35
C ALA A 66 2.80 -9.01 -13.81
N LEU A 67 3.07 -8.99 -12.50
CA LEU A 67 3.98 -9.91 -11.84
C LEU A 67 3.46 -11.35 -11.90
N TYR A 68 2.17 -11.59 -11.64
CA TYR A 68 1.57 -12.92 -11.78
C TYR A 68 1.59 -13.45 -13.22
N ARG A 69 1.32 -12.58 -14.21
CA ARG A 69 1.44 -12.97 -15.63
C ARG A 69 2.87 -13.33 -15.98
N THR A 70 3.83 -12.55 -15.50
CA THR A 70 5.26 -12.81 -15.71
C THR A 70 5.67 -14.13 -15.08
N GLU A 71 5.27 -14.37 -13.84
CA GLU A 71 5.53 -15.62 -13.14
C GLU A 71 5.00 -16.84 -13.93
N ARG A 72 3.74 -16.78 -14.39
CA ARG A 72 3.12 -17.85 -15.17
C ARG A 72 3.85 -18.09 -16.48
N ASN A 73 4.24 -17.02 -17.18
CA ASN A 73 5.01 -17.13 -18.42
C ASN A 73 6.36 -17.81 -18.19
N LEU A 74 7.03 -17.54 -17.05
CA LEU A 74 8.29 -18.18 -16.70
C LEU A 74 8.12 -19.67 -16.38
N ASP A 75 7.03 -20.05 -15.70
CA ASP A 75 6.70 -21.46 -15.48
C ASP A 75 6.46 -22.19 -16.81
N ASP A 76 5.69 -21.59 -17.71
CA ASP A 76 5.44 -22.14 -19.04
C ASP A 76 6.74 -22.28 -19.84
N MET A 77 7.65 -21.29 -19.77
CA MET A 77 8.96 -21.35 -20.41
C MET A 77 9.81 -22.49 -19.87
N SER A 78 9.91 -22.64 -18.54
CA SER A 78 10.66 -23.75 -17.93
C SER A 78 10.06 -25.10 -18.33
N HIS A 79 8.74 -25.27 -18.24
CA HIS A 79 8.07 -26.49 -18.67
C HIS A 79 8.32 -26.81 -20.15
N ASN A 80 8.17 -25.81 -21.04
CA ASN A 80 8.42 -25.97 -22.46
C ASN A 80 9.88 -26.32 -22.74
N MET A 81 10.81 -25.75 -21.99
CA MET A 81 12.24 -26.02 -22.11
C MET A 81 12.60 -27.44 -21.66
N THR A 82 11.98 -27.97 -20.60
CA THR A 82 12.16 -29.39 -20.21
C THR A 82 11.66 -30.33 -21.30
N THR A 83 10.52 -30.02 -21.91
CA THR A 83 9.93 -30.77 -23.03
C THR A 83 10.82 -30.68 -24.26
N ALA A 84 11.27 -29.48 -24.63
CA ALA A 84 12.20 -29.25 -25.73
C ALA A 84 13.53 -30.00 -25.52
N ASN A 85 14.06 -30.03 -24.29
CA ASN A 85 15.24 -30.83 -23.95
C ASN A 85 15.03 -32.33 -24.17
N ARG A 86 13.82 -32.85 -23.93
CA ARG A 86 13.45 -34.24 -24.23
C ARG A 86 13.45 -34.50 -25.74
N HIS A 87 12.91 -33.57 -26.53
CA HIS A 87 12.93 -33.65 -28.00
C HIS A 87 14.35 -33.52 -28.58
N ILE A 88 15.18 -32.61 -28.07
CA ILE A 88 16.60 -32.49 -28.48
C ILE A 88 17.36 -33.80 -28.20
N LYS A 89 17.05 -34.49 -27.09
CA LYS A 89 17.60 -35.83 -26.82
C LYS A 89 17.06 -36.88 -27.80
N SER A 90 15.77 -36.83 -28.17
CA SER A 90 15.20 -37.81 -29.13
C SER A 90 15.73 -37.63 -30.56
N VAL A 91 16.05 -36.41 -31.01
CA VAL A 91 16.66 -36.17 -32.33
C VAL A 91 18.04 -36.83 -32.46
N LYS A 92 18.83 -36.91 -31.39
CA LYS A 92 20.06 -37.71 -31.39
C LYS A 92 19.81 -39.21 -31.58
N SER A 93 18.65 -39.69 -31.12
CA SER A 93 18.31 -41.12 -31.10
C SER A 93 17.83 -41.65 -32.46
N VAL A 94 17.23 -40.81 -33.32
CA VAL A 94 16.81 -41.24 -34.67
C VAL A 94 17.98 -41.33 -35.66
N TRP A 95 19.04 -40.53 -35.49
CA TRP A 95 20.23 -40.64 -36.33
C TRP A 95 21.04 -41.92 -36.02
N GLY A 96 20.95 -42.44 -34.80
CA GLY A 96 21.50 -43.75 -34.41
C GLY A 96 20.58 -44.94 -34.69
N ALA A 97 19.26 -44.77 -34.63
CA ALA A 97 18.30 -45.83 -34.93
C ALA A 97 18.26 -46.17 -36.42
N ILE A 98 18.40 -45.20 -37.33
CA ILE A 98 18.43 -45.45 -38.78
C ILE A 98 19.71 -46.20 -39.18
N GLY A 99 20.84 -45.92 -38.53
CA GLY A 99 22.08 -46.68 -38.72
C GLY A 99 22.01 -48.13 -38.20
N ASN A 100 21.25 -48.37 -37.13
CA ASN A 100 21.10 -49.70 -36.52
C ASN A 100 19.98 -50.54 -37.16
N TYR A 101 18.98 -49.90 -37.79
CA TYR A 101 17.93 -50.58 -38.57
C TYR A 101 18.45 -51.22 -39.86
N PHE A 102 19.60 -50.79 -40.39
CA PHE A 102 20.25 -51.42 -41.53
C PHE A 102 21.00 -52.72 -41.18
N SER A 103 20.91 -53.20 -39.94
CA SER A 103 21.72 -54.34 -39.49
C SER A 103 21.03 -55.38 -38.61
N LYS A 104 19.72 -55.30 -38.30
CA LYS A 104 18.94 -56.42 -37.69
C LYS A 104 17.43 -56.13 -37.58
N PRO A 105 16.54 -57.14 -37.70
CA PRO A 105 15.10 -56.97 -37.48
C PRO A 105 14.71 -57.37 -36.05
N ILE A 106 14.06 -56.50 -35.26
CA ILE A 106 13.39 -56.93 -34.01
C ILE A 106 12.03 -56.23 -33.86
N LYS A 107 11.03 -57.06 -33.57
CA LYS A 107 9.60 -56.83 -33.38
C LYS A 107 9.24 -56.10 -32.07
N ALA A 108 8.05 -55.50 -32.13
CA ALA A 108 7.02 -55.39 -31.08
C ALA A 108 6.81 -54.03 -30.36
N GLU A 109 5.52 -53.78 -30.15
CA GLU A 109 4.77 -52.53 -29.88
C GLU A 109 4.87 -52.01 -28.43
N PRO A 110 4.54 -50.72 -28.17
CA PRO A 110 4.25 -50.20 -26.85
C PRO A 110 2.72 -50.05 -26.60
N LYS A 111 2.27 -50.36 -25.38
CA LYS A 111 0.94 -49.97 -24.84
C LYS A 111 1.14 -49.19 -23.55
N LEU A 112 0.68 -47.93 -23.48
CA LEU A 112 0.35 -47.22 -22.25
C LEU A 112 -0.76 -46.18 -22.49
N GLU A 113 -1.75 -46.16 -21.59
CA GLU A 113 -2.84 -45.19 -21.48
C GLU A 113 -2.64 -44.23 -20.28
N PRO A 114 -3.38 -43.08 -20.19
CA PRO A 114 -2.94 -41.85 -19.52
C PRO A 114 -3.51 -41.62 -18.09
N VAL A 115 -2.80 -40.80 -17.30
CA VAL A 115 -3.23 -40.27 -15.99
C VAL A 115 -3.84 -38.86 -16.13
N LYS A 116 -4.96 -38.62 -15.42
CA LYS A 116 -5.74 -37.37 -15.33
C LYS A 116 -5.45 -36.60 -14.03
N THR A 117 -5.37 -35.26 -14.15
CA THR A 117 -6.00 -34.15 -13.37
C THR A 117 -5.95 -34.20 -11.81
N GLU A 118 -5.64 -33.16 -11.00
CA GLU A 118 -6.32 -31.87 -10.76
C GLU A 118 -5.51 -30.93 -9.82
N VAL A 119 -5.86 -29.64 -9.87
CA VAL A 119 -5.35 -28.50 -9.08
C VAL A 119 -6.33 -28.18 -7.93
N PRO A 120 -5.88 -27.64 -6.78
CA PRO A 120 -6.77 -26.89 -5.91
C PRO A 120 -6.31 -25.44 -5.65
N GLU A 121 -7.26 -24.52 -5.84
CA GLU A 121 -7.27 -23.12 -5.40
C GLU A 121 -7.42 -23.02 -3.87
N ARG A 122 -6.86 -21.96 -3.27
CA ARG A 122 -7.27 -21.48 -1.94
C ARG A 122 -7.30 -19.95 -1.90
N SER A 123 -8.48 -19.44 -1.58
CA SER A 123 -8.78 -18.08 -1.14
C SER A 123 -8.56 -17.95 0.36
N LEU A 124 -8.16 -16.76 0.83
CA LEU A 124 -8.28 -16.38 2.23
C LEU A 124 -8.79 -14.93 2.32
N ASN A 125 -9.98 -14.83 2.92
CA ASN A 125 -10.59 -13.60 3.42
C ASN A 125 -9.91 -13.19 4.73
N VAL A 126 -9.79 -11.89 4.98
CA VAL A 126 -9.40 -11.35 6.28
C VAL A 126 -10.40 -10.27 6.67
N ASP A 127 -11.19 -10.57 7.70
CA ASP A 127 -12.02 -9.61 8.43
C ASP A 127 -11.14 -8.70 9.29
N VAL A 128 -11.37 -7.38 9.22
CA VAL A 128 -10.68 -6.39 10.06
C VAL A 128 -11.70 -5.81 11.04
N ASP A 129 -11.66 -6.27 12.29
CA ASP A 129 -12.36 -5.66 13.43
C ASP A 129 -11.47 -4.57 14.03
N LEU A 130 -11.82 -3.30 13.81
CA LEU A 130 -11.07 -2.15 14.32
C LEU A 130 -11.87 -1.46 15.43
N LYS A 131 -11.47 -1.71 16.68
CA LYS A 131 -11.91 -0.90 17.83
C LYS A 131 -10.97 0.29 18.00
N LEU A 132 -11.47 1.49 17.71
CA LEU A 132 -10.84 2.75 18.11
C LEU A 132 -11.36 3.19 19.48
N ASP A 133 -10.46 3.27 20.44
CA ASP A 133 -10.64 3.90 21.75
C ASP A 133 -10.27 5.38 21.61
N TYR A 134 -11.26 6.27 21.64
CA TYR A 134 -11.04 7.71 21.68
C TYR A 134 -10.66 8.09 23.11
N GLY A 135 -9.37 8.26 23.35
CA GLY A 135 -8.87 8.90 24.57
C GLY A 135 -9.41 10.33 24.64
N GLU A 136 -10.35 10.54 25.56
CA GLU A 136 -10.91 11.82 25.97
C GLU A 136 -9.79 12.71 26.54
N GLN A 137 -9.22 13.57 25.69
CA GLN A 137 -8.29 14.61 26.11
C GLN A 137 -9.05 15.94 26.16
N ASP A 138 -9.61 16.19 27.33
CA ASP A 138 -10.19 17.46 27.77
C ASP A 138 -9.18 18.59 27.56
N CYS A 139 -9.39 19.40 26.53
CA CYS A 139 -8.57 20.56 26.23
C CYS A 139 -9.46 21.78 25.96
N LEU A 140 -10.18 22.25 26.96
CA LEU A 140 -10.31 23.68 27.30
C LEU A 140 -11.28 23.83 28.48
N SER A 141 -10.76 23.82 29.70
CA SER A 141 -11.53 24.27 30.86
C SER A 141 -10.65 25.07 31.80
N GLU A 142 -10.14 26.21 31.31
CA GLU A 142 -9.70 27.26 32.23
C GLU A 142 -9.80 28.61 31.54
N TYR A 143 -10.93 29.28 31.78
CA TYR A 143 -11.16 30.72 31.99
C TYR A 143 -12.62 31.03 31.66
N GLY A 144 -13.43 31.11 32.71
CA GLY A 144 -14.82 31.46 32.61
C GLY A 144 -15.04 32.90 32.13
N GLY A 145 -16.04 33.08 31.28
CA GLY A 145 -16.78 34.34 31.17
C GLY A 145 -16.67 35.07 29.84
N ARG A 146 -17.79 35.01 29.11
CA ARG A 146 -18.26 35.99 28.10
C ARG A 146 -17.59 35.97 26.73
N GLY A 147 -18.30 35.39 25.75
CA GLY A 147 -18.03 35.63 24.34
C GLY A 147 -19.01 34.91 23.42
N ARG A 148 -20.15 35.53 23.10
CA ARG A 148 -21.10 35.01 22.10
C ARG A 148 -20.48 34.79 20.70
N GLY A 149 -19.28 35.35 20.45
CA GLY A 149 -18.49 35.14 19.23
C GLY A 149 -17.47 33.99 19.28
N THR A 150 -16.98 33.57 20.46
CA THR A 150 -15.98 32.48 20.56
C THR A 150 -16.62 31.11 20.35
N ALA A 151 -17.86 30.94 20.81
CA ALA A 151 -18.60 29.67 20.69
C ALA A 151 -18.81 29.22 19.22
N SER A 152 -18.96 30.18 18.29
CA SER A 152 -19.11 29.85 16.87
C SER A 152 -17.79 29.38 16.25
N PHE A 153 -16.68 30.06 16.57
CA PHE A 153 -15.34 29.66 16.14
C PHE A 153 -14.96 28.29 16.73
N GLU A 154 -15.17 28.09 18.03
CA GLU A 154 -14.88 26.83 18.72
C GLU A 154 -15.60 25.66 18.06
N ARG A 155 -16.90 25.82 17.77
CA ARG A 155 -17.68 24.77 17.09
C ARG A 155 -17.16 24.45 15.69
N GLU A 156 -16.80 25.46 14.91
CA GLU A 156 -16.27 25.25 13.56
C GLU A 156 -14.88 24.60 13.60
N TYR A 157 -14.04 25.04 14.54
CA TYR A 157 -12.72 24.46 14.77
C TYR A 157 -12.81 22.99 15.20
N ASP A 158 -13.68 22.66 16.15
CA ASP A 158 -13.90 21.28 16.62
C ASP A 158 -14.40 20.38 15.48
N ASN A 159 -15.29 20.89 14.63
CA ASN A 159 -15.74 20.16 13.44
C ASN A 159 -14.57 19.88 12.50
N HIS A 160 -13.74 20.88 12.18
CA HIS A 160 -12.55 20.66 11.34
C HIS A 160 -11.57 19.67 11.97
N LEU A 161 -11.36 19.72 13.28
CA LEU A 161 -10.49 18.77 13.98
C LEU A 161 -11.04 17.35 13.91
N SER A 162 -12.35 17.18 14.07
CA SER A 162 -13.01 15.87 13.91
C SER A 162 -12.86 15.33 12.48
N GLU A 163 -13.02 16.19 11.47
CA GLU A 163 -12.86 15.80 10.06
C GLU A 163 -11.42 15.45 9.72
N ILE A 164 -10.47 16.25 10.21
CA ILE A 164 -9.03 15.96 10.11
C ILE A 164 -8.72 14.62 10.80
N SER A 165 -9.21 14.39 12.01
CA SER A 165 -8.99 13.12 12.72
C SER A 165 -9.50 11.92 11.93
N ARG A 166 -10.69 12.03 11.34
CA ARG A 166 -11.25 11.01 10.46
C ARG A 166 -10.39 10.82 9.22
N GLY A 167 -10.03 11.90 8.54
CA GLY A 167 -9.24 11.84 7.31
C GLY A 167 -7.82 11.29 7.54
N LEU A 168 -7.18 11.61 8.67
CA LEU A 168 -5.91 11.01 9.08
C LEU A 168 -6.04 9.51 9.37
N SER A 169 -7.18 9.08 9.93
CA SER A 169 -7.45 7.66 10.14
C SER A 169 -7.58 6.93 8.80
N ILE A 170 -8.28 7.51 7.82
CA ILE A 170 -8.37 6.98 6.46
C ILE A 170 -6.99 6.88 5.82
N LEU A 171 -6.19 7.97 5.85
CA LEU A 171 -4.82 7.97 5.30
C LEU A 171 -3.93 6.91 5.94
N LYS A 172 -4.10 6.66 7.24
CA LYS A 172 -3.40 5.58 7.93
C LYS A 172 -3.83 4.22 7.39
N ASP A 173 -5.13 3.99 7.22
CA ASP A 173 -5.64 2.73 6.69
C ASP A 173 -5.15 2.50 5.25
N ASP A 174 -5.17 3.55 4.40
CA ASP A 174 -4.59 3.50 3.06
C ASP A 174 -3.11 3.13 3.10
N ALA A 175 -2.33 3.81 3.96
CA ALA A 175 -0.91 3.53 4.10
C ALA A 175 -0.65 2.10 4.56
N MET A 176 -1.49 1.55 5.45
CA MET A 176 -1.41 0.15 5.87
C MET A 176 -1.71 -0.82 4.71
N VAL A 177 -2.76 -0.56 3.93
CA VAL A 177 -3.12 -1.39 2.77
C VAL A 177 -2.04 -1.35 1.69
N LEU A 178 -1.51 -0.16 1.40
CA LEU A 178 -0.41 0.04 0.46
C LEU A 178 0.85 -0.69 0.93
N GLY A 179 1.20 -0.57 2.22
CA GLY A 179 2.34 -1.27 2.82
C GLY A 179 2.22 -2.80 2.69
N GLN A 180 1.08 -3.37 3.08
CA GLN A 180 0.84 -4.81 2.95
C GLN A 180 0.91 -5.30 1.49
N THR A 181 0.47 -4.46 0.55
CA THR A 181 0.54 -4.80 -0.89
C THR A 181 1.97 -4.79 -1.38
N ILE A 182 2.79 -3.84 -0.94
CA ILE A 182 4.22 -3.79 -1.27
C ILE A 182 4.95 -5.00 -0.68
N ASP A 183 4.65 -5.38 0.56
CA ASP A 183 5.25 -6.58 1.18
C ASP A 183 4.92 -7.84 0.39
N ARG A 184 3.65 -8.00 -0.05
CA ARG A 184 3.25 -9.11 -0.95
C ARG A 184 3.98 -9.05 -2.30
N HIS A 185 4.18 -7.86 -2.85
CA HIS A 185 4.93 -7.68 -4.10
C HIS A 185 6.39 -8.12 -3.97
N ASP A 186 7.04 -7.85 -2.85
CA ASP A 186 8.43 -8.26 -2.60
C ASP A 186 8.61 -9.79 -2.67
N GLU A 187 7.65 -10.53 -2.12
CA GLU A 187 7.62 -11.99 -2.18
C GLU A 187 7.51 -12.52 -3.62
N ILE A 188 6.58 -11.98 -4.42
CA ILE A 188 6.43 -12.41 -5.82
C ILE A 188 7.59 -11.96 -6.69
N ILE A 189 8.19 -10.79 -6.43
CA ILE A 189 9.39 -10.32 -7.15
C ILE A 189 10.55 -11.28 -6.90
N THR A 190 10.80 -11.67 -5.65
CA THR A 190 11.85 -12.66 -5.31
C THR A 190 11.62 -13.99 -6.03
N ARG A 191 10.36 -14.46 -6.07
CA ARG A 191 9.99 -15.69 -6.78
C ARG A 191 10.16 -15.59 -8.29
N VAL A 192 9.70 -14.50 -8.89
CA VAL A 192 9.87 -14.20 -10.31
C VAL A 192 11.35 -14.12 -10.67
N GLN A 193 12.17 -13.43 -9.88
CA GLN A 193 13.61 -13.31 -10.12
C GLN A 193 14.28 -14.70 -10.14
N GLY A 194 14.00 -15.55 -9.15
CA GLY A 194 14.54 -16.91 -9.13
C GLY A 194 14.09 -17.74 -10.35
N LYS A 195 12.84 -17.60 -10.79
CA LYS A 195 12.35 -18.26 -12.01
C LYS A 195 13.03 -17.73 -13.28
N VAL A 196 13.27 -16.42 -13.38
CA VAL A 196 14.00 -15.81 -14.51
C VAL A 196 15.40 -16.41 -14.61
N GLU A 197 16.13 -16.47 -13.49
CA GLU A 197 17.49 -17.03 -13.44
C GLU A 197 17.51 -18.50 -13.91
N ASN A 198 16.56 -19.31 -13.45
CA ASN A 198 16.44 -20.71 -13.88
C ASN A 198 16.14 -20.83 -15.39
N VAL A 199 15.17 -20.07 -15.90
CA VAL A 199 14.80 -20.09 -17.32
C VAL A 199 15.98 -19.64 -18.19
N ASP A 200 16.71 -18.60 -17.79
CA ASP A 200 17.90 -18.12 -18.51
C ASP A 200 19.00 -19.18 -18.59
N ASP A 201 19.28 -19.89 -17.50
CA ASP A 201 20.24 -20.98 -17.48
C ASP A 201 19.83 -22.14 -18.39
N GLU A 202 18.55 -22.52 -18.37
CA GLU A 202 18.05 -23.56 -19.26
C GLU A 202 18.13 -23.15 -20.75
N ILE A 203 17.83 -21.88 -21.07
CA ILE A 203 17.98 -21.32 -22.43
C ILE A 203 19.45 -21.37 -22.88
N LYS A 204 20.40 -20.94 -22.04
CA LYS A 204 21.84 -21.03 -22.35
C LYS A 204 22.28 -22.47 -22.59
N VAL A 205 21.76 -23.43 -21.83
CA VAL A 205 22.04 -24.86 -22.04
C VAL A 205 21.45 -25.35 -23.37
N ALA A 206 20.21 -24.99 -23.68
CA ALA A 206 19.55 -25.38 -24.92
C ALA A 206 20.24 -24.80 -26.16
N ASP A 207 20.61 -23.51 -26.14
CA ASP A 207 21.35 -22.85 -27.22
C ASP A 207 22.67 -23.58 -27.53
N ARG A 208 23.45 -23.93 -26.49
CA ARG A 208 24.68 -24.72 -26.66
C ARG A 208 24.43 -26.08 -27.29
N LYS A 209 23.34 -26.78 -26.93
CA LYS A 209 22.99 -28.09 -27.50
C LYS A 209 22.59 -27.96 -28.97
N ILE A 210 21.79 -26.96 -29.32
CA ILE A 210 21.35 -26.68 -30.70
C ILE A 210 22.57 -26.38 -31.57
N LYS A 211 23.46 -25.47 -31.13
CA LYS A 211 24.72 -25.16 -31.84
C LYS A 211 25.58 -26.41 -32.07
N LYS A 212 25.64 -27.34 -31.11
CA LYS A 212 26.37 -28.60 -31.27
C LYS A 212 25.74 -29.54 -32.29
N ILE A 213 24.41 -29.58 -32.39
CA ILE A 213 23.69 -30.38 -33.39
C ILE A 213 23.92 -29.81 -34.80
N LEU A 214 23.84 -28.50 -34.97
CA LEU A 214 24.01 -27.83 -36.27
C LEU A 214 25.45 -27.87 -36.80
N ARG A 215 26.44 -28.11 -35.94
CA ARG A 215 27.86 -28.18 -36.33
C ARG A 215 28.29 -29.58 -36.80
N ASN A 216 27.45 -30.60 -36.62
CA ASN A 216 27.65 -31.94 -37.15
C ASN A 216 26.83 -32.11 -38.43
#